data_AF-A0A5P0JM24-F1
#
_entry.id   AF-A0A5P0JM24-F1
#
_cell.length_a   1.000
_cell.length_b   1.000
_cell.length_c   1.000
_cell.angle_alpha   90.00
_cell.angle_beta   90.00
_cell.angle_gamma   90.00
#
_symmetry.space_group_name_H-M   'P 1'
#
loop_
_entity.id
_entity.type
_entity.pdbx_description
1 polymer ?
#
loop_
_entity_poly.entity_id
_entity_poly.type
_entity_poly.pdbx_seq_one_letter_code
_entity_poly.pdbx_strand_id
1 'polypeptide(L)'
;NKAFEEKFPLKELNNPEHDSYAISEKSHGREEIRLHIVCDVPDELIDFTFEWKGLKKLCVAVSFRSIIAEQKKEPEMTVRYYISSADLTAEKFATAIRNHWHVENKLH
;
A
#
# COMPACT_ATOMS: atom_id res chain seq x y z
N ASN A 1 7.12 -10.96 -9.07
CA ASN A 1 7.23 -11.15 -7.61
C ASN A 1 6.18 -12.13 -7.09
N LYS A 2 6.24 -13.40 -7.53
CA LYS A 2 5.24 -14.41 -7.16
C LYS A 2 5.28 -14.76 -5.66
N ALA A 3 6.48 -14.75 -5.08
CA ALA A 3 6.69 -15.00 -3.65
C ALA A 3 6.03 -13.94 -2.74
N PHE A 4 5.93 -12.68 -3.19
CA PHE A 4 5.33 -11.61 -2.38
C PHE A 4 3.80 -11.66 -2.44
N GLU A 5 3.22 -12.03 -3.58
CA GLU A 5 1.76 -12.21 -3.71
C GLU A 5 1.26 -13.47 -3.01
N GLU A 6 2.06 -14.55 -3.00
CA GLU A 6 1.73 -15.79 -2.26
C GLU A 6 1.90 -15.62 -0.73
N LYS A 7 2.96 -14.92 -0.30
CA LYS A 7 3.27 -14.71 1.14
C LYS A 7 2.62 -13.45 1.73
N PHE A 8 2.16 -12.53 0.88
CA PHE A 8 1.36 -11.36 1.26
C PHE A 8 0.04 -11.32 0.48
N PRO A 9 -0.79 -12.35 0.63
CA PRO A 9 -1.99 -12.50 -0.18
C PRO A 9 -3.00 -11.42 0.21
N LEU A 10 -3.73 -10.89 -0.77
CA LEU A 10 -4.73 -9.82 -0.57
C LEU A 10 -5.78 -10.15 0.51
N LYS A 11 -5.94 -11.43 0.88
CA LYS A 11 -6.78 -11.89 2.00
C LYS A 11 -6.29 -11.39 3.37
N GLU A 12 -4.99 -11.15 3.55
CA GLU A 12 -4.41 -10.57 4.78
C GLU A 12 -4.73 -9.08 4.92
N LEU A 13 -5.24 -8.41 3.86
CA LEU A 13 -5.58 -6.99 3.94
C LEU A 13 -6.73 -6.70 4.93
N ASN A 14 -7.54 -7.71 5.24
CA ASN A 14 -8.64 -7.62 6.21
C ASN A 14 -8.25 -8.17 7.59
N ASN A 15 -6.97 -8.50 7.82
CA ASN A 15 -6.51 -9.00 9.10
C ASN A 15 -6.53 -7.84 10.14
N PRO A 16 -7.32 -7.95 11.23
CA PRO A 16 -7.41 -6.90 12.24
C PRO A 16 -6.12 -6.69 13.03
N GLU A 17 -5.15 -7.63 12.95
CA GLU A 17 -3.83 -7.49 13.59
C GLU A 17 -2.92 -6.52 12.83
N HIS A 18 -3.21 -6.20 11.58
CA HIS A 18 -2.40 -5.28 10.79
C HIS A 18 -2.84 -3.84 11.02
N ASP A 19 -1.85 -2.94 11.12
CA ASP A 19 -2.14 -1.52 11.18
C ASP A 19 -2.62 -1.05 9.80
N SER A 20 -3.78 -0.39 9.77
CA SER A 20 -4.42 0.01 8.52
C SER A 20 -4.95 1.45 8.57
N TYR A 21 -4.87 2.14 7.45
CA TYR A 21 -5.31 3.52 7.29
C TYR A 21 -5.95 3.73 5.93
N ALA A 22 -7.21 4.17 5.94
CA ALA A 22 -7.97 4.45 4.73
C ALA A 22 -8.21 5.95 4.57
N ILE A 23 -8.15 6.43 3.33
CA ILE A 23 -8.46 7.81 2.95
C ILE A 23 -9.31 7.80 1.69
N SER A 24 -10.31 8.69 1.63
CA SER A 24 -11.11 8.94 0.43
C SER A 24 -10.97 10.41 0.02
N GLU A 25 -10.66 10.65 -1.24
CA GLU A 25 -10.52 11.99 -1.83
C GLU A 25 -11.40 12.11 -3.07
N LYS A 26 -12.09 13.25 -3.21
CA LYS A 26 -12.84 13.61 -4.43
C LYS A 26 -12.22 14.83 -5.07
N SER A 27 -11.88 14.74 -6.35
CA SER A 27 -11.21 15.81 -7.07
C SER A 27 -11.40 15.68 -8.58
N HIS A 28 -11.61 16.80 -9.28
CA HIS A 28 -11.69 16.85 -10.76
C HIS A 28 -12.60 15.77 -11.40
N GLY A 29 -13.77 15.52 -10.81
CA GLY A 29 -14.74 14.52 -11.31
C GLY A 29 -14.35 13.07 -11.05
N ARG A 30 -13.33 12.83 -10.22
CA ARG A 30 -12.88 11.50 -9.79
C ARG A 30 -13.05 11.34 -8.29
N GLU A 31 -13.30 10.11 -7.88
CA GLU A 31 -13.21 9.68 -6.48
C GLU A 31 -12.09 8.64 -6.40
N GLU A 32 -11.22 8.80 -5.41
CA GLU A 32 -10.15 7.86 -5.14
C GLU A 32 -10.17 7.46 -3.67
N ILE A 33 -10.26 6.15 -3.43
CA ILE A 33 -10.18 5.53 -2.11
C ILE A 33 -8.85 4.82 -2.03
N ARG A 34 -8.03 5.14 -1.03
CA ARG A 34 -6.74 4.49 -0.80
C ARG A 34 -6.71 3.84 0.57
N LEU A 35 -6.31 2.57 0.59
CA LEU A 35 -6.09 1.78 1.79
C LEU A 35 -4.60 1.47 1.92
N HIS A 36 -4.04 1.78 3.09
CA HIS A 36 -2.65 1.57 3.43
C HIS A 36 -2.59 0.58 4.57
N ILE A 37 -1.80 -0.47 4.42
CA ILE A 37 -1.67 -1.53 5.41
C ILE A 37 -0.18 -1.73 5.69
N VAL A 38 0.16 -1.87 6.96
CA VAL A 38 1.53 -2.14 7.42
C VAL A 38 1.50 -3.34 8.36
N CYS A 39 2.42 -4.27 8.13
CA CYS A 39 2.63 -5.41 9.01
C CYS A 39 4.13 -5.59 9.31
N ASP A 40 4.40 -6.34 10.37
CA ASP A 40 5.74 -6.87 10.62
C ASP A 40 6.13 -7.89 9.55
N VAL A 41 7.44 -8.06 9.34
CA VAL A 41 7.95 -9.09 8.44
C VAL A 41 7.62 -10.45 9.05
N PRO A 42 6.82 -11.30 8.39
CA PRO A 42 6.57 -12.65 8.84
C PRO A 42 7.87 -13.44 9.00
N ASP A 43 7.95 -14.31 10.00
CA ASP A 43 9.13 -15.16 10.23
C ASP A 43 9.46 -16.03 9.00
N GLU A 44 8.45 -16.39 8.21
CA GLU A 44 8.59 -17.13 6.95
C GLU A 44 9.28 -16.34 5.81
N LEU A 45 9.49 -15.04 6.03
CA LEU A 45 10.21 -14.13 5.13
C LEU A 45 11.61 -13.77 5.68
N ILE A 46 12.08 -14.44 6.75
CA ILE A 46 13.41 -14.24 7.35
C ILE A 46 14.54 -14.40 6.33
N ASP A 47 14.43 -15.29 5.35
CA ASP A 47 15.47 -15.43 4.31
C ASP A 47 15.69 -14.12 3.53
N PHE A 48 14.64 -13.31 3.35
CA PHE A 48 14.76 -11.98 2.72
C PHE A 48 15.36 -10.92 3.65
N THR A 49 15.33 -11.11 4.97
CA THR A 49 16.00 -10.20 5.92
C THR A 49 17.53 -10.29 5.82
N PHE A 50 18.05 -11.42 5.31
CA PHE A 50 19.47 -11.57 5.00
C PHE A 50 19.86 -10.75 3.76
N GLU A 51 19.02 -10.76 2.72
CA GLU A 51 19.23 -9.96 1.50
C GLU A 51 18.99 -8.46 1.74
N TRP A 52 18.00 -8.12 2.57
CA TRP A 52 17.62 -6.75 2.90
C TRP A 52 17.88 -6.47 4.37
N LYS A 53 19.17 -6.32 4.69
CA LYS A 53 19.63 -6.04 6.06
C LYS A 53 18.87 -4.86 6.67
N GLY A 54 18.18 -5.14 7.78
CA GLY A 54 17.42 -4.14 8.52
C GLY A 54 15.98 -3.95 8.05
N LEU A 55 15.46 -4.81 7.18
CA LEU A 55 14.03 -4.88 6.86
C LEU A 55 13.20 -5.08 8.14
N LYS A 56 12.17 -4.26 8.34
CA LYS A 56 11.29 -4.32 9.52
C LYS A 56 9.82 -4.45 9.19
N LYS A 57 9.35 -3.82 8.12
CA LYS A 57 7.93 -3.76 7.77
C LYS A 57 7.71 -4.11 6.31
N LEU A 58 6.59 -4.79 6.05
CA LEU A 58 5.99 -4.87 4.73
C LEU A 58 4.79 -3.94 4.69
N CYS A 59 4.64 -3.21 3.59
CA CYS A 59 3.55 -2.25 3.44
C CYS A 59 2.84 -2.46 2.11
N VAL A 60 1.52 -2.29 2.10
CA VAL A 60 0.69 -2.39 0.91
C VAL A 60 -0.15 -1.12 0.78
N ALA A 61 -0.15 -0.54 -0.43
CA ALA A 61 -1.06 0.53 -0.79
C ALA A 61 -2.01 0.03 -1.88
N VAL A 62 -3.31 0.06 -1.59
CA VAL A 62 -4.38 -0.27 -2.53
C VAL A 62 -5.10 1.03 -2.88
N SER A 63 -5.25 1.32 -4.17
CA SER A 63 -6.04 2.46 -4.66
C SER A 63 -7.20 1.96 -5.50
N PHE A 64 -8.38 2.49 -5.24
CA PHE A 64 -9.59 2.35 -6.03
C PHE A 64 -9.95 3.70 -6.61
N ARG A 65 -10.02 3.79 -7.94
CA ARG A 65 -10.31 5.05 -8.62
C ARG A 65 -11.54 4.91 -9.50
N SER A 66 -12.50 5.80 -9.30
CA SER A 66 -13.74 5.87 -10.10
C SER A 66 -13.91 7.25 -10.73
N ILE A 67 -14.63 7.30 -11.85
CA ILE A 67 -15.10 8.54 -12.46
C ILE A 67 -16.52 8.78 -11.95
N ILE A 68 -16.77 9.92 -11.30
CA ILE A 68 -18.05 10.22 -10.62
C ILE A 68 -19.21 10.25 -11.63
N ALA A 69 -18.97 10.66 -12.87
CA ALA A 69 -19.99 10.65 -13.92
C ALA A 69 -20.34 9.22 -14.41
N GLU A 70 -19.46 8.24 -14.19
CA GLU A 70 -19.59 6.86 -14.64
C GLU A 70 -19.84 5.92 -13.45
N GLN A 71 -20.73 6.28 -12.51
CA GLN A 71 -20.95 5.54 -11.24
C GLN A 71 -21.26 4.04 -11.39
N LYS A 72 -21.67 3.60 -12.59
CA LYS A 72 -21.99 2.19 -12.88
C LYS A 72 -20.79 1.36 -13.34
N LYS A 73 -19.63 1.98 -13.58
CA LYS A 73 -18.42 1.29 -14.00
C LYS A 73 -17.63 0.83 -12.77
N GLU A 74 -17.03 -0.35 -12.88
CA GLU A 74 -16.14 -0.84 -11.84
C GLU A 74 -14.95 0.12 -11.63
N PRO A 75 -14.55 0.38 -10.38
CA PRO A 75 -13.41 1.22 -10.09
C PRO A 75 -12.11 0.55 -10.57
N GLU A 76 -11.19 1.35 -11.08
CA GLU A 76 -9.84 0.91 -11.39
C GLU A 76 -9.10 0.62 -10.09
N MET A 77 -8.61 -0.61 -9.92
CA MET A 77 -7.88 -1.05 -8.74
C MET A 77 -6.38 -1.15 -9.03
N THR A 78 -5.55 -0.58 -8.17
CA THR A 78 -4.09 -0.71 -8.21
C THR A 78 -3.57 -1.16 -6.85
N VAL A 79 -2.65 -2.12 -6.84
CA VAL A 79 -1.96 -2.60 -5.63
C VAL A 79 -0.46 -2.33 -5.77
N ARG A 80 0.16 -1.79 -4.73
CA ARG A 80 1.61 -1.53 -4.67
C ARG A 80 2.17 -2.07 -3.37
N TYR A 81 3.28 -2.80 -3.48
CA TYR A 81 3.99 -3.39 -2.36
C TYR A 81 5.26 -2.59 -2.07
N TYR A 82 5.55 -2.41 -0.79
CA TYR A 82 6.71 -1.69 -0.29
C TYR A 82 7.37 -2.45 0.86
N ILE A 83 8.67 -2.23 1.01
CA ILE A 83 9.47 -2.69 2.12
C ILE A 83 10.02 -1.50 2.87
N SER A 84 10.11 -1.58 4.20
CA SER A 84 10.66 -0.51 5.02
C SER A 84 11.57 -1.06 6.11
N SER A 85 12.73 -0.42 6.29
CA SER A 85 13.63 -0.63 7.43
C SER A 85 13.26 0.23 8.64
N ALA A 86 12.37 1.21 8.45
CA ALA A 86 11.77 1.98 9.53
C ALA A 86 10.56 1.24 10.10
N ASP A 87 10.36 1.41 11.41
CA ASP A 87 9.13 1.02 12.08
C ASP A 87 8.06 2.08 11.79
N LEU A 88 7.03 1.69 11.05
CA LEU A 88 6.01 2.59 10.50
C LEU A 88 4.62 2.18 10.98
N THR A 89 3.77 3.18 11.18
CA THR A 89 2.32 3.00 11.21
C THR A 89 1.76 3.19 9.80
N ALA A 90 0.54 2.71 9.54
CA ALA A 90 -0.12 2.83 8.25
C ALA A 90 -0.33 4.29 7.83
N GLU A 91 -0.62 5.20 8.77
CA GLU A 91 -0.73 6.64 8.50
C GLU A 91 0.62 7.27 8.12
N LYS A 92 1.70 6.92 8.83
CA LYS A 92 3.06 7.41 8.48
C LYS A 92 3.49 6.89 7.12
N PHE A 93 3.19 5.63 6.82
CA PHE A 93 3.41 5.03 5.52
C PHE A 93 2.60 5.76 4.42
N ALA A 94 1.31 6.03 4.63
CA ALA A 94 0.47 6.78 3.69
C ALA A 94 1.05 8.17 3.37
N THR A 95 1.55 8.86 4.40
CA THR A 95 2.22 10.16 4.25
C THR A 95 3.52 10.05 3.47
N ALA A 96 4.35 9.04 3.78
CA ALA A 96 5.63 8.82 3.13
C ALA A 96 5.47 8.54 1.62
N ILE A 97 4.53 7.67 1.25
CA ILE A 97 4.34 7.34 -0.18
C ILE A 97 3.72 8.49 -0.96
N ARG A 98 2.86 9.33 -0.34
CA ARG A 98 2.30 10.50 -1.01
C ARG A 98 3.39 11.51 -1.35
N ASN A 99 4.32 11.73 -0.42
CA ASN A 99 5.48 12.58 -0.67
C ASN A 99 6.40 12.00 -1.75
N HIS A 100 6.61 10.68 -1.75
CA HIS A 100 7.39 10.00 -2.78
C HIS A 100 6.78 10.19 -4.18
N TRP A 101 5.47 9.98 -4.32
CA TRP A 101 4.72 10.23 -5.56
C TRP A 101 4.80 11.66 -6.05
N HIS A 102 4.79 12.63 -5.13
CA HIS A 102 4.92 14.05 -5.48
C HIS A 102 6.31 14.40 -6.04
N VAL A 103 7.34 13.67 -5.62
CA VAL A 103 8.70 13.84 -6.17
C VAL A 103 8.80 13.24 -7.57
N GLU A 104 8.24 12.05 -7.79
CA GLU A 104 8.28 11.36 -9.08
C GLU A 104 7.48 12.09 -10.18
N ASN A 105 6.31 12.66 -9.84
CA ASN A 105 5.50 13.44 -10.80
C ASN A 105 6.10 14.80 -11.19
N LYS A 106 7.17 15.27 -10.53
CA LYS A 106 7.89 16.50 -10.89
C LYS A 106 9.05 16.27 -11.85
N LEU A 107 9.38 15.01 -12.13
CA LEU A 107 10.46 14.61 -13.03
C LEU A 107 9.98 14.30 -14.45
N HIS A 108 8.71 14.55 -14.76
CA HIS A 108 8.09 14.32 -16.06
C HIS A 108 7.48 15.60 -16.66
#